data_AF-A0A841H7N4-F1
#
_entry.id   AF-A0A841H7N4-F1
#
_cell.length_a   1.000
_cell.length_b   1.000
_cell.length_c   1.000
_cell.angle_alpha   90.00
_cell.angle_beta   90.00
_cell.angle_gamma   90.00
#
_symmetry.space_group_name_H-M   'P 1'
#
loop_
_entity.id
_entity.type
_entity.pdbx_description
1 polymer ?
#
loop_
_entity_poly.entity_id
_entity_poly.type
_entity_poly.pdbx_seq_one_letter_code
_entity_poly.pdbx_strand_id
1 'polypeptide(L)' 'SEDELRAGLDEYLKVYLGHIPQRALGHKTPREAMLDWYQKSPGLFRADPHNQPGLDR' A
#
# COMPACT_ATOMS: atom_id res chain seq x y z
N SER A 1 19.68 14.47 -15.62
CA SER A 1 20.80 13.57 -15.27
C SER A 1 20.24 12.21 -14.83
N GLU A 2 21.08 11.19 -14.66
CA GLU A 2 20.64 9.90 -14.10
C GLU A 2 19.93 10.09 -12.74
N ASP A 3 20.39 11.03 -11.93
CA ASP A 3 19.83 11.35 -10.61
C ASP A 3 18.40 11.92 -10.70
N GLU A 4 18.11 12.80 -11.67
CA GLU A 4 16.77 13.34 -11.87
C GLU A 4 15.77 12.25 -12.30
N LEU A 5 16.22 11.28 -13.11
CA LEU A 5 15.39 10.16 -13.54
C LEU A 5 15.08 9.23 -12.35
N ARG A 6 16.09 8.92 -11.53
CA ARG A 6 15.91 8.11 -10.33
C ARG A 6 14.96 8.77 -9.34
N ALA A 7 15.10 10.08 -9.11
CA ALA A 7 14.17 10.84 -8.27
C ALA A 7 12.72 10.82 -8.78
N GLY A 8 12.53 10.94 -10.10
CA GLY A 8 11.20 10.86 -10.72
C GLY A 8 10.56 9.48 -10.59
N LEU A 9 11.35 8.41 -10.73
CA LEU A 9 10.88 7.04 -10.54
C LEU A 9 10.53 6.74 -9.08
N ASP A 10 11.31 7.24 -8.11
CA ASP A 10 11.02 7.09 -6.69
C ASP A 10 9.72 7.81 -6.30
N GLU A 11 9.49 9.00 -6.85
CA GLU A 11 8.24 9.74 -6.63
C GLU A 11 7.04 9.02 -7.27
N TYR A 12 7.21 8.52 -8.49
CA TYR A 12 6.21 7.69 -9.14
C TYR A 12 5.90 6.43 -8.32
N LEU A 13 6.93 5.76 -7.80
CA LEU A 13 6.78 4.57 -6.95
C LEU A 13 6.04 4.91 -5.65
N LYS A 14 6.34 6.04 -5.00
CA LYS A 14 5.64 6.48 -3.78
C LYS A 14 4.16 6.72 -4.04
N VAL A 15 3.82 7.38 -5.15
CA VAL A 15 2.43 7.61 -5.56
C VAL A 15 1.74 6.29 -5.87
N TYR A 16 2.40 5.41 -6.62
CA TYR A 16 1.86 4.13 -7.05
C TYR A 16 1.71 3.11 -5.90
N LEU A 17 2.66 3.08 -4.96
CA LEU A 17 2.71 2.10 -3.88
C LEU A 17 2.03 2.57 -2.58
N GLY A 18 1.86 3.87 -2.34
CA GLY A 18 1.54 4.37 -1.00
C GLY A 18 0.47 5.46 -0.90
N HIS A 19 0.13 6.17 -1.97
CA HIS A 19 -0.89 7.22 -1.93
C HIS A 19 -2.11 6.86 -2.76
N ILE A 20 -2.73 5.72 -2.44
CA ILE A 20 -4.08 5.45 -2.95
C ILE A 20 -5.03 6.44 -2.28
N PRO A 21 -5.64 7.38 -3.03
CA PRO A 21 -6.53 8.36 -2.43
C PRO A 21 -7.73 7.65 -1.82
N GLN A 22 -8.18 8.04 -0.62
CA GLN A 22 -9.38 7.46 0.01
C GLN A 22 -10.61 7.51 -0.91
N ARG A 23 -10.73 8.57 -1.73
CA ARG A 23 -11.77 8.68 -2.77
C ARG A 23 -11.74 7.53 -3.79
N ALA A 24 -10.55 7.04 -4.15
CA ALA A 24 -10.39 5.91 -5.07
C ALA A 24 -10.69 4.56 -4.37
N LEU A 25 -10.66 4.54 -3.04
CA LEU A 25 -10.99 3.39 -2.21
C LEU A 25 -12.46 3.38 -1.74
N GLY A 26 -13.31 4.26 -2.28
CA GLY A 26 -14.70 4.38 -1.84
C GLY A 26 -14.84 4.90 -0.40
N HIS A 27 -14.02 5.90 -0.06
CA HIS A 27 -13.93 6.50 1.29
C HIS A 27 -13.41 5.56 2.38
N LYS A 28 -12.74 4.47 2.00
CA LYS A 28 -12.02 3.60 2.93
C LYS A 28 -10.58 4.04 3.09
N THR A 29 -10.02 3.79 4.27
CA THR A 29 -8.58 3.89 4.46
C THR A 29 -7.86 2.80 3.65
N PRO A 30 -6.60 3.01 3.23
CA PRO A 30 -5.82 1.97 2.57
C PRO A 30 -5.78 0.65 3.36
N ARG A 31 -5.71 0.74 4.69
CA ARG A 31 -5.73 -0.44 5.57
C ARG A 31 -7.05 -1.20 5.47
N GLU A 32 -8.20 -0.54 5.58
CA GLU A 32 -9.51 -1.19 5.44
C GLU A 32 -9.68 -1.84 4.07
N ALA A 33 -9.24 -1.17 3.00
CA ALA A 33 -9.27 -1.73 1.64
C ALA A 33 -8.40 -2.99 1.52
N MET A 34 -7.18 -2.97 2.08
CA MET A 34 -6.30 -4.15 2.10
C MET A 34 -6.89 -5.32 2.88
N LEU A 35 -7.54 -5.06 4.02
CA LEU A 35 -8.22 -6.09 4.80
C LEU A 35 -9.40 -6.71 4.04
N ASP A 36 -10.23 -5.88 3.40
CA ASP A 36 -11.37 -6.34 2.59
C ASP A 36 -10.92 -7.17 1.38
N TRP A 37 -9.82 -6.79 0.73
CA TRP A 37 -9.26 -7.54 -0.40
C TRP A 37 -8.61 -8.84 0.04
N TYR A 38 -7.93 -8.84 1.19
CA TYR A 38 -7.34 -10.05 1.77
C TYR A 38 -8.41 -11.11 2.09
N GLN A 39 -9.57 -10.71 2.63
CA GLN A 39 -10.68 -11.63 2.87
C GLN A 39 -11.22 -12.29 1.59
N LYS A 40 -11.20 -11.56 0.47
CA LYS A 40 -11.71 -12.06 -0.82
C LYS A 40 -10.73 -12.98 -1.53
N SER A 41 -9.43 -12.74 -1.41
CA SER A 41 -8.40 -13.48 -2.15
C SER A 41 -7.06 -13.44 -1.42
N PRO A 42 -6.92 -14.19 -0.31
CA PRO A 42 -5.70 -14.16 0.52
C PRO A 42 -4.46 -14.64 -0.24
N GLY A 43 -4.61 -15.54 -1.22
CA GLY A 43 -3.49 -16.06 -2.02
C GLY A 43 -2.80 -15.04 -2.94
N LEU A 44 -3.37 -13.84 -3.12
CA LEU A 44 -2.72 -12.74 -3.86
C LEU A 44 -1.78 -11.90 -2.98
N PHE A 45 -1.83 -12.10 -1.66
CA PHE A 45 -1.05 -11.33 -0.71
C PHE A 45 0.21 -12.08 -0.33
N ARG A 46 1.35 -11.39 -0.41
CA ARG A 46 2.64 -11.91 0.08
C ARG A 46 2.78 -11.83 1.60
N ALA A 47 2.01 -10.97 2.24
CA ALA A 47 2.03 -10.74 3.67
C ALA A 47 0.62 -10.49 4.19
N ASP A 48 0.36 -10.93 5.41
CA ASP A 48 -0.92 -10.71 6.08
C ASP A 48 -1.02 -9.22 6.50
N PRO A 49 -2.00 -8.45 5.99
CA PRO A 49 -2.23 -7.07 6.41
C PRO A 49 -2.64 -6.93 7.89
N HIS A 50 -3.05 -8.02 8.55
CA HIS A 50 -3.24 -8.09 10.00
C HIS A 50 -1.94 -8.18 10.79
N ASN A 51 -0.82 -8.57 10.15
CA ASN A 51 0.49 -8.70 10.79
C ASN A 51 1.14 -7.33 10.98
N GLN A 52 0.48 -6.47 11.78
CA GLN A 52 1.16 -5.33 12.37
C GLN A 52 2.21 -5.92 13.31
N PRO A 53 3.51 -5.66 13.09
CA PRO A 53 4.52 -6.01 14.08
C PRO A 53 4.05 -5.36 15.38
N GLY A 54 3.66 -6.19 16.34
CA GLY A 54 3.25 -5.72 17.64
C GLY A 54 4.36 -4.83 18.17
N LEU A 55 4.00 -3.76 18.86
CA LEU A 55 4.97 -2.97 19.62
C LEU A 55 5.74 -3.98 20.50
N ASP A 56 6.99 -4.27 20.15
CA ASP A 56 7.86 -5.08 21.01
C ASP A 56 7.87 -4.34 22.37
N ARG A 57 7.41 -5.03 23.41
CA ARG A 57 7.30 -4.47 24.76
C ARG A 57 8.65 -4.14 25.37
#